data_AF-A0A3N9UBJ0-F1
#
_entry.id   AF-A0A3N9UBJ0-F1
#
_cell.length_a   1.000
_cell.length_b   1.000
_cell.length_c   1.000
_cell.angle_alpha   90.00
_cell.angle_beta   90.00
_cell.angle_gamma   90.00
#
_symmetry.space_group_name_H-M   'P 1'
#
loop_
_entity.id
_entity.type
_entity.pdbx_description
1 polymer ?
#
loop_
_entity_poly.entity_id
_entity_poly.type
_entity_poly.pdbx_seq_one_letter_code
_entity_poly.pdbx_strand_id
1 'polypeptide(L)'
;MRYLYLSIYLTCILCSILAFALTNYSTIPPEAYVGGNGNLGIIPVVFGMPFILFFMVLTIIYGYQWMFNKLDVKKMAIISIVSLLGIAIISIITWIKAKQMVVLLKEVHPIYSEVDNVPMLSINSNAVFFNIWTFIAVILLCLLISSLMARKDRVKILNKKGG
;
A
#
# COMPACT_ATOMS: atom_id res chain seq x y z
N MET A 1 -18.62 -14.65 17.58
CA MET A 1 -17.41 -13.81 17.48
C MET A 1 -16.56 -14.08 16.24
N ARG A 2 -16.12 -15.32 15.93
CA ARG A 2 -15.25 -15.60 14.76
C ARG A 2 -15.84 -15.14 13.41
N TYR A 3 -17.12 -15.42 13.18
CA TYR A 3 -17.82 -15.00 11.95
C TYR A 3 -17.98 -13.48 11.84
N LEU A 4 -18.19 -12.79 12.97
CA LEU A 4 -18.28 -11.33 13.01
C LEU A 4 -16.94 -10.69 12.61
N TYR A 5 -15.82 -11.13 13.21
CA TYR A 5 -14.50 -10.62 12.83
C TYR A 5 -14.13 -10.92 11.37
N LEU A 6 -14.50 -12.11 10.87
CA LEU A 6 -14.31 -12.44 9.46
C LEU A 6 -15.14 -11.53 8.56
N SER A 7 -16.41 -11.26 8.90
CA SER A 7 -17.25 -10.34 8.14
C SER A 7 -16.69 -8.93 8.11
N ILE A 8 -16.26 -8.39 9.26
CA ILE A 8 -15.62 -7.08 9.37
C ILE A 8 -14.34 -7.03 8.52
N TYR A 9 -13.51 -8.09 8.57
CA TYR A 9 -12.29 -8.17 7.80
C TYR A 9 -12.56 -8.15 6.29
N LEU A 10 -13.53 -8.94 5.82
CA LEU A 10 -13.95 -8.96 4.41
C LEU A 10 -14.51 -7.61 3.97
N THR A 11 -15.32 -6.95 4.80
CA THR A 11 -15.80 -5.58 4.54
C THR A 11 -14.62 -4.61 4.42
N CYS A 12 -13.65 -4.67 5.33
CA CYS A 12 -12.48 -3.79 5.27
C CYS A 12 -11.64 -4.02 4.00
N ILE A 13 -11.47 -5.27 3.57
CA ILE A 13 -10.80 -5.60 2.29
C ILE A 13 -11.55 -4.97 1.13
N LEU A 14 -12.87 -5.21 1.03
CA LEU A 14 -13.68 -4.72 -0.08
C LEU A 14 -13.69 -3.20 -0.15
N CYS A 15 -13.88 -2.52 1.00
CA CYS A 15 -13.82 -1.07 1.07
C CYS A 15 -12.43 -0.51 0.71
N SER A 16 -11.35 -1.18 1.10
CA SER A 16 -9.99 -0.76 0.76
C SER A 16 -9.72 -0.89 -0.75
N ILE A 17 -10.14 -2.01 -1.36
CA ILE A 17 -10.04 -2.22 -2.81
C ILE A 17 -10.87 -1.16 -3.54
N LEU A 18 -12.10 -0.90 -3.10
CA LEU A 18 -12.98 0.09 -3.70
C LEU A 18 -12.38 1.51 -3.61
N ALA A 19 -11.79 1.88 -2.48
CA ALA A 19 -11.13 3.17 -2.30
C ALA A 19 -9.96 3.36 -3.29
N PHE A 20 -9.12 2.34 -3.45
CA PHE A 20 -8.04 2.35 -4.44
C PHE A 20 -8.58 2.41 -5.87
N ALA A 21 -9.59 1.60 -6.19
CA ALA A 21 -10.17 1.54 -7.53
C ALA A 21 -10.84 2.86 -7.94
N LEU A 22 -11.61 3.48 -7.05
CA LEU A 22 -12.26 4.78 -7.32
C LEU A 22 -11.22 5.90 -7.49
N THR A 23 -10.18 5.90 -6.65
CA THR A 23 -9.09 6.87 -6.77
C THR A 23 -8.33 6.68 -8.09
N ASN A 24 -8.05 5.43 -8.48
CA ASN A 24 -7.47 5.12 -9.78
C ASN A 24 -8.35 5.63 -10.93
N TYR A 25 -9.64 5.32 -10.87
CA TYR A 25 -10.60 5.67 -11.92
C TYR A 25 -10.75 7.19 -12.09
N SER A 26 -10.58 7.96 -11.01
CA SER A 26 -10.60 9.42 -11.04
C SER A 26 -9.35 10.07 -11.65
N THR A 27 -8.41 9.29 -12.18
CA THR A 27 -7.20 9.82 -12.82
C THR A 27 -7.56 10.58 -14.09
N ILE A 28 -7.01 11.78 -14.22
CA ILE A 28 -7.22 12.61 -15.41
C ILE A 28 -5.98 12.56 -16.31
N PRO A 29 -6.14 12.35 -17.62
CA PRO A 29 -5.01 12.30 -18.54
C PRO A 29 -4.25 13.64 -18.55
N PRO A 30 -2.94 13.62 -18.80
CA PRO A 30 -2.08 14.80 -18.75
C PRO A 30 -2.40 15.84 -19.82
N GLU A 31 -3.14 15.49 -20.87
CA GLU A 31 -3.55 16.41 -21.95
C GLU A 31 -4.85 17.17 -21.60
N ALA A 32 -5.61 16.70 -20.62
CA ALA A 32 -6.89 17.29 -20.26
C ALA A 32 -6.70 18.50 -19.35
N TYR A 33 -7.16 19.67 -19.82
CA TYR A 33 -7.16 20.89 -19.03
C TYR A 33 -8.10 20.76 -17.82
N VAL A 34 -7.51 20.75 -16.62
CA VAL A 34 -8.27 20.87 -15.37
C VAL A 34 -7.65 22.00 -14.55
N GLY A 35 -8.11 23.21 -14.85
CA GLY A 35 -7.89 24.38 -14.00
C GLY A 35 -8.69 24.23 -12.71
N GLY A 36 -8.09 23.61 -11.69
CA GLY A 36 -8.72 23.43 -10.38
C GLY A 36 -7.74 22.93 -9.32
N ASN A 37 -7.74 23.57 -8.15
CA ASN A 37 -6.73 23.41 -7.10
C ASN A 37 -6.97 22.21 -6.16
N GLY A 38 -7.32 21.03 -6.69
CA GLY A 38 -7.57 19.87 -5.84
C GLY A 38 -7.59 18.52 -6.56
N ASN A 39 -6.94 17.54 -5.95
CA ASN A 39 -7.09 16.13 -6.30
C ASN A 39 -8.36 15.56 -5.63
N LEU A 40 -9.55 15.88 -6.16
CA LEU A 40 -10.81 15.32 -5.66
C LEU A 40 -10.83 13.78 -5.73
N GLY A 41 -10.02 13.23 -6.63
CA GLY A 41 -9.79 11.80 -6.74
C GLY A 41 -9.27 11.13 -5.48
N ILE A 42 -8.68 11.87 -4.53
CA ILE A 42 -8.18 11.31 -3.27
C ILE A 42 -9.27 11.09 -2.21
N ILE A 43 -10.47 11.68 -2.39
CA ILE A 43 -11.58 11.59 -1.43
C ILE A 43 -11.95 10.13 -1.09
N PRO A 44 -12.06 9.19 -2.06
CA PRO A 44 -12.33 7.79 -1.76
C PRO A 44 -11.29 7.15 -0.84
N VAL A 45 -10.01 7.50 -0.98
CA VAL A 45 -8.94 7.02 -0.08
C VAL A 45 -9.04 7.65 1.30
N VAL A 46 -9.30 8.96 1.39
CA VAL A 46 -9.45 9.65 2.68
C VAL A 46 -10.62 9.08 3.48
N PHE A 47 -11.77 8.90 2.83
CA PHE A 47 -12.95 8.30 3.47
C PHE A 47 -12.79 6.80 3.70
N GLY A 48 -12.09 6.11 2.81
CA GLY A 48 -11.72 4.70 2.92
C GLY A 48 -10.64 4.43 3.98
N MET A 49 -9.94 5.47 4.46
CA MET A 49 -8.76 5.33 5.32
C MET A 49 -9.01 4.50 6.59
N PRO A 50 -10.13 4.66 7.33
CA PRO A 50 -10.42 3.80 8.47
C PRO A 50 -10.47 2.31 8.07
N PHE A 51 -11.10 1.97 6.94
CA PHE A 51 -11.17 0.60 6.45
C PHE A 51 -9.81 0.05 6.04
N ILE A 52 -8.97 0.88 5.40
CA ILE A 52 -7.59 0.53 5.05
C ILE A 52 -6.78 0.23 6.32
N LEU A 53 -6.89 1.08 7.36
CA LEU A 53 -6.21 0.87 8.64
C LEU A 53 -6.69 -0.40 9.34
N PHE A 54 -8.01 -0.62 9.43
CA PHE A 54 -8.56 -1.84 10.03
C PHE A 54 -8.16 -3.09 9.25
N PHE A 55 -8.18 -3.03 7.92
CA PHE A 55 -7.67 -4.08 7.05
C PHE A 55 -6.21 -4.40 7.38
N MET A 56 -5.33 -3.39 7.45
CA MET A 56 -3.92 -3.59 7.78
C MET A 56 -3.74 -4.23 9.16
N VAL A 57 -4.40 -3.70 10.19
CA VAL A 57 -4.31 -4.22 11.56
C VAL A 57 -4.77 -5.68 11.65
N LEU A 58 -5.94 -6.00 11.07
CA LEU A 58 -6.45 -7.38 11.07
C LEU A 58 -5.56 -8.32 10.27
N THR A 59 -5.03 -7.88 9.12
CA THR A 59 -4.07 -8.65 8.32
C THR A 59 -2.81 -8.94 9.13
N ILE A 60 -2.29 -7.95 9.87
CA ILE A 60 -1.11 -8.12 10.72
C ILE A 60 -1.37 -9.11 11.85
N ILE A 61 -2.51 -9.00 12.54
CA ILE A 61 -2.85 -9.88 13.66
C ILE A 61 -3.03 -11.33 13.18
N TYR A 62 -3.83 -11.54 12.13
CA TYR A 62 -4.04 -12.88 11.58
C TYR A 62 -2.78 -13.46 10.96
N GLY A 63 -2.01 -12.63 10.24
CA GLY A 63 -0.71 -13.00 9.68
C GLY A 63 0.26 -13.45 10.77
N TYR A 64 0.41 -12.66 11.83
CA TYR A 64 1.25 -12.98 12.99
C TYR A 64 0.83 -14.33 13.62
N GLN A 65 -0.46 -14.50 13.95
CA GLN A 65 -0.95 -15.72 14.59
C GLN A 65 -0.71 -16.96 13.71
N TRP A 66 -0.99 -16.85 12.42
CA TRP A 66 -0.76 -17.94 11.48
C TRP A 66 0.73 -18.30 11.38
N MET A 67 1.60 -17.30 11.18
CA MET A 67 3.04 -17.51 11.05
C MET A 67 3.65 -18.09 12.33
N PHE A 68 3.30 -17.53 13.50
CA PHE A 68 3.82 -17.99 14.78
C PHE A 68 3.45 -19.46 15.05
N ASN A 69 2.22 -19.86 14.72
CA ASN A 69 1.74 -21.22 14.97
C ASN A 69 2.21 -22.25 13.94
N LYS A 70 2.40 -21.85 12.68
CA LYS A 70 2.60 -22.79 11.55
C LYS A 70 3.98 -22.77 10.93
N LEU A 71 4.76 -21.70 11.10
CA LEU A 71 6.03 -21.51 10.40
C LEU A 71 7.23 -21.54 11.34
N ASP A 72 8.33 -22.13 10.90
CA ASP A 72 9.62 -22.04 11.56
C ASP A 72 10.32 -20.70 11.28
N VAL A 73 11.37 -20.42 12.06
CA VAL A 73 12.10 -19.15 12.03
C VAL A 73 12.68 -18.87 10.64
N LYS A 74 13.14 -19.90 9.91
CA LYS A 74 13.71 -19.74 8.55
C LYS A 74 12.65 -19.28 7.55
N LYS A 75 11.47 -19.92 7.53
CA LYS A 75 10.37 -19.51 6.64
C LYS A 75 9.89 -18.09 6.95
N MET A 76 9.79 -17.73 8.23
CA MET A 76 9.45 -16.36 8.62
C MET A 76 10.48 -15.35 8.10
N ALA A 77 11.78 -15.67 8.19
CA ALA A 77 12.84 -14.81 7.65
C ALA A 77 12.76 -14.66 6.12
N ILE A 78 12.48 -15.74 5.40
CA ILE A 78 12.29 -15.70 3.93
C ILE A 78 11.11 -14.78 3.59
N ILE A 79 9.97 -14.92 4.27
CA ILE A 79 8.81 -14.05 4.05
C ILE A 79 9.15 -12.58 4.31
N SER A 80 9.89 -12.28 5.38
CA SER A 80 10.35 -10.90 5.66
C SER A 80 11.21 -10.34 4.51
N ILE A 81 12.18 -11.11 4.03
CA ILE A 81 13.09 -10.68 2.95
C ILE A 81 12.33 -10.47 1.64
N VAL A 82 11.49 -11.44 1.25
CA VAL A 82 10.69 -11.35 0.01
C VAL A 82 9.72 -10.17 0.08
N SER A 83 9.09 -9.94 1.24
CA SER A 83 8.18 -8.80 1.42
C SER A 83 8.92 -7.47 1.29
N LEU A 84 10.10 -7.35 1.92
CA LEU A 84 10.93 -6.15 1.84
C LEU A 84 11.37 -5.86 0.40
N LEU A 85 11.86 -6.88 -0.32
CA LEU A 85 12.26 -6.74 -1.72
C LEU A 85 11.08 -6.34 -2.60
N GLY A 86 9.91 -6.96 -2.42
CA GLY A 86 8.71 -6.61 -3.18
C GLY A 86 8.27 -5.17 -2.93
N ILE A 87 8.28 -4.70 -1.68
CA ILE A 87 7.99 -3.29 -1.33
C ILE A 87 8.98 -2.35 -2.02
N ALA A 88 10.29 -2.66 -1.96
CA ALA A 88 11.33 -1.85 -2.58
C ALA A 88 11.13 -1.75 -4.11
N ILE A 89 10.89 -2.88 -4.79
CA ILE A 89 10.66 -2.92 -6.24
C ILE A 89 9.45 -2.10 -6.62
N ILE A 90 8.31 -2.29 -5.95
CA ILE A 90 7.07 -1.56 -6.24
C ILE A 90 7.27 -0.06 -6.01
N SER A 91 7.95 0.32 -4.92
CA SER A 91 8.23 1.72 -4.59
C SER A 91 9.11 2.39 -5.64
N ILE A 92 10.17 1.71 -6.10
CA ILE A 92 11.06 2.20 -7.17
C ILE A 92 10.29 2.39 -8.47
N ILE A 93 9.50 1.39 -8.90
CA ILE A 93 8.70 1.49 -10.13
C ILE A 93 7.68 2.63 -10.04
N THR A 94 7.00 2.76 -8.90
CA THR A 94 6.02 3.84 -8.66
C THR A 94 6.70 5.20 -8.73
N TRP A 95 7.88 5.34 -8.12
CA TRP A 95 8.68 6.56 -8.16
C TRP A 95 9.13 6.95 -9.57
N ILE A 96 9.61 5.98 -10.36
CA ILE A 96 10.01 6.21 -11.76
C ILE A 96 8.80 6.68 -12.58
N LYS A 97 7.66 6.01 -12.45
CA LYS A 97 6.43 6.39 -13.16
C LYS A 97 5.91 7.76 -12.74
N ALA A 98 5.98 8.09 -11.46
CA ALA A 98 5.59 9.41 -10.95
C ALA A 98 6.48 10.52 -11.53
N LYS A 99 7.80 10.28 -11.63
CA LYS A 99 8.72 11.22 -12.29
C LYS A 99 8.43 11.39 -13.78
N GLN A 100 8.20 10.30 -14.50
CA GLN A 100 7.81 10.35 -15.91
C GLN A 100 6.53 11.16 -16.11
N MET A 101 5.56 11.00 -15.21
CA MET A 101 4.31 11.76 -15.25
C MET A 101 4.54 13.26 -15.07
N VAL A 102 5.42 13.65 -14.14
CA VAL A 102 5.80 15.06 -13.93
C VAL A 102 6.48 15.65 -15.17
N VAL A 103 7.40 14.91 -15.80
CA VAL A 103 8.06 15.35 -17.04
C VAL A 103 7.03 15.56 -18.16
N LEU A 104 6.14 14.59 -18.36
CA LEU A 104 5.09 14.66 -19.37
C LEU A 104 4.15 15.86 -19.15
N LEU A 105 3.77 16.14 -17.89
CA LEU A 105 2.96 17.32 -17.56
C LEU A 105 3.66 18.63 -17.93
N LYS A 106 4.98 18.73 -17.72
CA LYS A 106 5.77 19.92 -18.10
C LYS A 106 5.88 20.08 -19.61
N GLU A 107 5.91 18.99 -20.35
CA GLU A 107 6.00 19.00 -21.83
C GLU A 107 4.67 19.36 -22.48
N VAL A 108 3.55 18.89 -21.93
CA VAL A 108 2.24 18.98 -22.58
C VAL A 108 1.43 20.20 -22.13
N HIS A 109 1.65 20.71 -20.91
CA HIS A 109 0.84 21.79 -20.34
C HIS A 109 1.64 23.05 -19.99
N PRO A 110 1.29 24.22 -20.57
CA PRO A 110 1.97 25.50 -20.30
C PRO A 110 1.92 25.94 -18.83
N ILE A 111 0.91 25.48 -18.08
CA ILE A 111 0.79 25.80 -16.64
C ILE A 111 1.92 25.17 -15.84
N TYR A 112 2.43 24.01 -16.27
CA TYR A 112 3.46 23.27 -15.56
C TYR A 112 4.87 23.54 -16.10
N SER A 113 5.01 24.11 -17.30
CA SER A 113 6.32 24.34 -17.95
C SER A 113 7.22 25.30 -17.16
N GLU A 114 6.63 26.29 -16.49
CA GLU A 114 7.36 27.28 -15.67
C GLU A 114 7.35 26.94 -14.17
N VAL A 115 6.71 25.84 -13.77
CA VAL A 115 6.61 25.43 -12.36
C VAL A 115 7.79 24.53 -12.01
N ASP A 116 8.67 25.03 -11.15
CA ASP A 116 9.83 24.26 -10.67
C ASP A 116 9.41 22.97 -9.97
N ASN A 117 8.35 23.03 -9.16
CA ASN A 117 7.88 21.92 -8.31
C ASN A 117 6.45 21.50 -8.63
N VAL A 118 6.28 20.64 -9.65
CA VAL A 118 5.01 19.96 -9.89
C VAL A 118 4.83 18.86 -8.84
N PRO A 119 3.73 18.85 -8.06
CA PRO A 119 3.51 17.83 -7.04
C PRO A 119 3.40 16.45 -7.67
N MET A 120 4.15 15.48 -7.14
CA MET A 120 4.11 14.10 -7.63
C MET A 120 2.75 13.45 -7.40
N LEU A 121 2.09 13.74 -6.28
CA LEU A 121 0.73 13.27 -5.99
C LEU A 121 -0.28 14.32 -6.46
N SER A 122 -0.85 14.10 -7.64
CA SER A 122 -1.81 14.99 -8.27
C SER A 122 -2.93 14.16 -8.90
N ILE A 123 -3.97 14.83 -9.40
CA ILE A 123 -5.08 14.16 -10.07
C ILE A 123 -4.62 13.37 -11.31
N ASN A 124 -3.52 13.78 -11.94
CA ASN A 124 -2.97 13.12 -13.11
C ASN A 124 -2.15 11.86 -12.75
N SER A 125 -1.62 11.76 -11.53
CA SER A 125 -0.80 10.63 -11.10
C SER A 125 -1.54 9.62 -10.22
N ASN A 126 -2.85 9.78 -10.00
CA ASN A 126 -3.65 8.85 -9.18
C ASN A 126 -3.50 7.39 -9.62
N ALA A 127 -3.52 7.08 -10.92
CA ALA A 127 -3.33 5.72 -11.43
C ALA A 127 -1.94 5.15 -11.16
N VAL A 128 -0.94 6.01 -10.90
CA VAL A 128 0.42 5.60 -10.50
C VAL A 128 0.46 5.22 -9.02
N PHE A 129 -0.20 5.99 -8.14
CA PHE A 129 -0.14 5.80 -6.69
C PHE A 129 -1.25 4.91 -6.10
N PHE A 130 -2.36 4.74 -6.80
CA PHE A 130 -3.53 4.00 -6.31
C PHE A 130 -3.92 2.90 -7.29
N ASN A 131 -3.00 1.97 -7.53
CA ASN A 131 -3.25 0.80 -8.37
C ASN A 131 -3.04 -0.51 -7.61
N ILE A 132 -3.26 -1.61 -8.32
CA ILE A 132 -3.12 -2.95 -7.76
C ILE A 132 -1.73 -3.21 -7.18
N TRP A 133 -0.66 -2.65 -7.75
CA TRP A 133 0.70 -2.82 -7.25
C TRP A 133 0.90 -2.13 -5.92
N THR A 134 0.42 -0.89 -5.78
CA THR A 134 0.47 -0.17 -4.50
C THR A 134 -0.38 -0.85 -3.43
N PHE A 135 -1.50 -1.47 -3.80
CA PHE A 135 -2.29 -2.29 -2.88
C PHE A 135 -1.54 -3.57 -2.46
N ILE A 136 -0.86 -4.25 -3.40
CA ILE A 136 0.03 -5.38 -3.11
C ILE A 136 1.15 -4.93 -2.16
N ALA A 137 1.73 -3.74 -2.33
CA ALA A 137 2.74 -3.22 -1.41
C ALA A 137 2.20 -3.05 0.02
N VAL A 138 0.94 -2.65 0.20
CA VAL A 138 0.28 -2.62 1.52
C VAL A 138 0.17 -4.03 2.12
N ILE A 139 -0.19 -5.04 1.32
CA ILE A 139 -0.23 -6.44 1.78
C ILE A 139 1.17 -6.92 2.19
N LEU A 140 2.19 -6.66 1.36
CA LEU A 140 3.58 -7.02 1.65
C LEU A 140 4.07 -6.33 2.93
N LEU A 141 3.68 -5.08 3.17
CA LEU A 141 3.99 -4.38 4.42
C LEU A 141 3.37 -5.10 5.63
N CYS A 142 2.11 -5.52 5.52
CA CYS A 142 1.45 -6.29 6.58
C CYS A 142 2.16 -7.63 6.83
N LEU A 143 2.57 -8.34 5.77
CA LEU A 143 3.33 -9.60 5.88
C LEU A 143 4.72 -9.40 6.48
N LEU A 144 5.41 -8.30 6.13
CA LEU A 144 6.69 -7.93 6.70
C LEU A 144 6.56 -7.72 8.21
N ILE A 145 5.61 -6.90 8.65
CA ILE A 145 5.37 -6.63 10.08
C ILE A 145 5.02 -7.93 10.81
N SER A 146 4.07 -8.71 10.27
CA SER A 146 3.65 -10.00 10.84
C SER A 146 4.81 -10.97 11.04
N SER A 147 5.65 -11.13 10.00
CA SER A 147 6.77 -12.07 10.02
C SER A 147 7.88 -11.62 10.96
N LEU A 148 8.19 -10.32 11.03
CA LEU A 148 9.17 -9.78 11.96
C LEU A 148 8.72 -9.97 13.42
N MET A 149 7.46 -9.67 13.73
CA MET A 149 6.88 -9.88 15.06
C MET A 149 6.93 -11.36 15.46
N ALA A 150 6.40 -12.25 14.60
CA ALA A 150 6.34 -13.69 14.88
C ALA A 150 7.75 -14.29 15.05
N ARG A 151 8.71 -13.86 14.22
CA ARG A 151 10.09 -14.31 14.30
C ARG A 151 10.76 -13.87 15.59
N LYS A 152 10.61 -12.59 15.98
CA LYS A 152 11.17 -12.03 17.22
C LYS A 152 10.72 -12.82 18.43
N ASP A 153 9.42 -13.10 18.55
CA ASP A 153 8.87 -13.80 19.70
C ASP A 153 9.26 -15.28 19.72
N ARG A 154 9.32 -15.94 18.56
CA ARG A 154 9.74 -17.35 18.48
C ARG A 154 11.21 -17.54 18.84
N VAL A 155 12.11 -16.65 18.37
CA VAL A 155 13.53 -16.68 18.74
C VAL A 155 13.71 -16.47 20.25
N LYS A 156 12.96 -15.53 20.85
CA LYS A 156 12.99 -15.28 22.29
C LYS A 156 12.60 -16.54 23.10
N ILE A 157 11.61 -17.31 22.65
CA ILE A 157 11.20 -18.56 23.31
C ILE A 157 12.26 -19.65 23.17
N LEU A 158 12.87 -19.79 21.99
CA LEU A 158 13.91 -20.79 21.76
C LEU A 158 15.15 -20.52 22.64
N ASN A 159 15.58 -19.26 22.74
CA ASN A 159 16.71 -18.87 23.59
C ASN A 159 16.44 -19.13 25.08
N LYS A 160 15.19 -19.03 25.54
CA LYS A 160 14.80 -19.37 26.93
C LYS A 160 14.76 -20.86 27.23
N LYS A 161 14.66 -21.72 26.21
CA LYS A 161 14.61 -23.19 26.39
C LYS A 161 15.97 -23.87 26.27
N GLY A 162 16.96 -23.17 25.72
CA GLY A 162 18.30 -23.69 25.45
C GLY A 162 19.39 -23.18 26.40
N GLY A 163 19.04 -22.43 27.44
CA GLY A 163 19.91 -22.03 28.55
C GLY A 163 19.30 -22.49 29.87
#